data_AF-A0A9D4H4F1-F1
#
_entry.id   AF-A0A9D4H4F1-F1
#
_cell.length_a   1.000
_cell.length_b   1.000
_cell.length_c   1.000
_cell.angle_alpha   90.00
_cell.angle_beta   90.00
_cell.angle_gamma   90.00
#
_symmetry.space_group_name_H-M   'P 1'
#
loop_
_entity.id
_entity.type
_entity.pdbx_description
1 polymer ?
#
loop_
_entity_poly.entity_id
_entity_poly.type
_entity_poly.pdbx_seq_one_letter_code
_entity_poly.pdbx_strand_id
1 'polypeptide(L)'
;MGQKHSKTLGSDQDCQLLRDFFGLKLRFVIDECHDKTKAELIQHLKRVKKKVNKRYYCFICVIMVHGNETGIATCDDPIHPNEIKAMFDNTRMAKYAGKPKLF
;
A
#
# COMPACT_ATOMS: atom_id res chain seq x y z
N MET A 1 3.93 -28.95 -2.07
CA MET A 1 2.79 -28.75 -2.98
C MET A 1 2.45 -27.27 -2.98
N GLY A 2 2.92 -26.52 -3.98
CA GLY A 2 2.70 -25.07 -4.05
C GLY A 2 1.37 -24.77 -4.75
N GLN A 3 0.42 -24.19 -4.03
CA GLN A 3 -0.81 -23.68 -4.65
C GLN A 3 -0.46 -22.42 -5.45
N LYS A 4 -0.38 -22.59 -6.77
CA LYS A 4 -0.33 -21.51 -7.75
C LYS A 4 -1.69 -20.82 -7.71
N HIS A 5 -1.83 -19.77 -6.90
CA HIS A 5 -3.08 -19.03 -6.81
C HIS A 5 -3.35 -18.34 -8.15
N SER A 6 -4.50 -18.66 -8.73
CA SER A 6 -4.98 -18.08 -9.98
C SER A 6 -5.01 -16.56 -9.86
N LYS A 7 -4.43 -15.86 -10.83
CA LYS A 7 -4.66 -14.43 -11.06
C LYS A 7 -6.18 -14.22 -11.09
N THR A 8 -6.75 -13.59 -10.08
CA THR A 8 -8.20 -13.46 -9.97
C THR A 8 -8.64 -12.23 -10.77
N LEU A 9 -9.45 -12.41 -11.81
CA LEU A 9 -10.01 -11.32 -12.62
C LEU A 9 -10.68 -10.21 -11.77
N GLY A 10 -11.20 -10.56 -10.59
CA GLY A 10 -11.83 -9.61 -9.66
C GLY A 10 -10.84 -8.61 -9.05
N SER A 11 -9.62 -9.04 -8.71
CA SER A 11 -8.63 -8.15 -8.10
C SER A 11 -8.20 -7.03 -9.07
N ASP A 12 -8.08 -7.33 -10.36
CA ASP A 12 -7.74 -6.33 -11.37
C ASP A 12 -8.87 -5.30 -11.55
N GLN A 13 -10.13 -5.75 -11.47
CA GLN A 13 -11.30 -4.87 -11.52
C GLN A 13 -11.39 -3.96 -10.28
N ASP A 14 -11.13 -4.50 -9.09
CA ASP A 14 -11.09 -3.71 -7.85
C ASP A 14 -9.97 -2.66 -7.88
N CYS A 15 -8.78 -3.04 -8.34
CA CYS A 15 -7.67 -2.10 -8.56
C CYS A 15 -8.09 -0.95 -9.49
N GLN A 16 -8.72 -1.29 -10.61
CA GLN A 16 -9.17 -0.31 -11.60
C GLN A 16 -10.19 0.68 -11.01
N LEU A 17 -11.19 0.17 -10.28
CA LEU A 17 -12.21 1.00 -9.63
C LEU A 17 -11.62 1.92 -8.55
N LEU A 18 -10.70 1.39 -7.73
CA LEU A 18 -10.01 2.19 -6.72
C LEU A 18 -9.15 3.29 -7.35
N ARG A 19 -8.41 2.96 -8.42
CA ARG A 19 -7.61 3.93 -9.17
C ARG A 19 -8.48 5.05 -9.72
N ASP A 20 -9.60 4.71 -10.34
CA ASP A 20 -10.48 5.69 -10.96
C ASP A 20 -11.18 6.56 -9.91
N PHE A 21 -11.62 5.95 -8.80
CA PHE A 21 -12.24 6.70 -7.71
C PHE A 21 -11.23 7.65 -7.05
N PHE A 22 -10.10 7.14 -6.55
CA PHE A 22 -9.12 7.99 -5.87
C PHE A 22 -8.43 8.97 -6.83
N GLY A 23 -8.06 8.53 -8.03
CA GLY A 23 -7.34 9.34 -9.00
C GLY A 23 -8.22 10.34 -9.74
N LEU A 24 -9.35 9.90 -10.30
CA LEU A 24 -10.17 10.76 -11.15
C LEU A 24 -11.21 11.56 -10.35
N LYS A 25 -11.86 10.95 -9.35
CA LYS A 25 -12.89 11.64 -8.56
C LYS A 25 -12.28 12.46 -7.42
N LEU A 26 -11.33 11.89 -6.68
CA LEU A 26 -10.76 12.52 -5.49
C LEU A 26 -9.40 13.21 -5.74
N ARG A 27 -8.84 13.09 -6.96
CA ARG A 27 -7.59 13.74 -7.39
C ARG A 27 -6.36 13.37 -6.55
N PHE A 28 -6.32 12.15 -6.03
CA PHE A 28 -5.10 11.60 -5.44
C PHE A 28 -4.04 11.36 -6.52
N VAL A 29 -2.78 11.56 -6.15
CA VAL A 29 -1.65 11.04 -6.91
C VAL A 29 -1.52 9.56 -6.58
N ILE A 30 -1.76 8.70 -7.57
CA ILE A 30 -1.75 7.26 -7.39
C ILE A 30 -0.33 6.70 -7.61
N ASP A 31 0.10 5.79 -6.73
CA ASP A 31 1.33 5.01 -6.87
C ASP A 31 0.94 3.53 -6.69
N GLU A 32 1.01 2.74 -7.76
CA GLU A 32 0.55 1.35 -7.78
C GLU A 32 1.72 0.37 -7.73
N CYS A 33 1.46 -0.79 -7.14
CA CYS A 33 2.45 -1.82 -6.92
C CYS A 33 1.79 -3.19 -6.93
N HIS A 34 2.28 -4.09 -7.78
CA HIS A 34 1.78 -5.47 -7.92
C HIS A 34 2.88 -6.49 -7.64
N ASP A 35 2.49 -7.63 -7.05
CA ASP A 35 3.28 -8.87 -6.95
C ASP A 35 4.75 -8.66 -6.52
N LYS A 36 4.95 -8.12 -5.31
CA LYS A 36 6.27 -7.87 -4.75
C LYS A 36 6.61 -8.84 -3.63
N THR A 37 7.89 -9.23 -3.57
CA THR A 37 8.48 -9.78 -2.34
C THR A 37 8.42 -8.75 -1.20
N LYS A 38 8.55 -9.20 0.04
CA LYS A 38 8.59 -8.32 1.22
C LYS A 38 9.65 -7.23 1.08
N ALA A 39 10.84 -7.59 0.59
CA ALA A 39 11.95 -6.66 0.40
C ALA A 39 11.61 -5.56 -0.62
N GLU A 40 11.02 -5.94 -1.76
CA GLU A 40 10.66 -4.98 -2.80
C GLU A 40 9.48 -4.09 -2.38
N LEU A 41 8.51 -4.63 -1.62
CA LEU A 41 7.41 -3.86 -1.04
C LEU A 41 7.95 -2.81 -0.06
N ILE A 42 8.84 -3.19 0.85
CA ILE A 42 9.49 -2.25 1.77
C ILE A 42 10.26 -1.17 0.99
N GLN A 43 10.98 -1.54 -0.05
CA GLN A 43 11.71 -0.58 -0.89
C GLN A 43 10.75 0.37 -1.61
N HIS A 44 9.62 -0.13 -2.11
CA HIS A 44 8.56 0.66 -2.72
C HIS A 44 7.95 1.65 -1.72
N LEU A 45 7.56 1.20 -0.54
CA LEU A 45 7.02 2.06 0.54
C LEU A 45 8.03 3.14 0.95
N LYS A 46 9.33 2.83 1.00
CA LYS A 46 10.40 3.82 1.22
C LYS A 46 10.44 4.88 0.12
N ARG A 47 10.22 4.52 -1.15
CA ARG A 47 10.15 5.48 -2.27
C ARG A 47 8.90 6.36 -2.18
N VAL A 48 7.73 5.76 -1.94
CA VAL A 48 6.46 6.50 -1.75
C VAL A 48 6.60 7.53 -0.62
N LYS A 49 7.14 7.10 0.52
CA LYS A 49 7.40 7.98 1.67
C LYS A 49 8.27 9.19 1.33
N LYS A 50 9.24 9.05 0.42
CA LYS A 50 10.05 10.19 -0.05
C LYS A 50 9.23 11.18 -0.86
N LYS A 51 8.30 10.70 -1.71
CA LYS A 51 7.40 11.52 -2.53
C LYS A 51 6.36 12.28 -1.71
N VAL A 52 5.86 11.69 -0.62
CA VAL A 52 4.91 12.35 0.29
C VAL A 52 5.54 13.60 0.89
N ASN A 53 4.91 14.75 0.67
CA ASN A 53 5.40 16.05 1.12
C ASN A 53 4.26 16.91 1.71
N LYS A 54 4.63 18.04 2.31
CA LYS A 54 3.71 18.93 3.06
C LYS A 54 2.54 19.49 2.24
N ARG A 55 2.57 19.45 0.91
CA ARG A 55 1.49 19.97 0.06
C ARG A 55 0.26 19.05 0.03
N TYR A 56 0.43 17.75 0.29
CA TYR A 56 -0.71 16.81 0.34
C TYR A 56 -1.48 16.93 1.65
N TYR A 57 -2.79 16.68 1.61
CA TYR A 57 -3.67 16.80 2.78
C TYR A 57 -3.75 15.52 3.62
N CYS A 58 -3.77 14.36 2.98
CA CYS A 58 -3.78 13.05 3.63
C CYS A 58 -2.96 12.03 2.82
N PHE A 59 -2.70 10.88 3.42
CA PHE A 59 -2.09 9.73 2.75
C PHE A 59 -3.02 8.53 2.91
N ILE A 60 -3.20 7.75 1.84
CA ILE A 60 -4.01 6.54 1.84
C ILE A 60 -3.14 5.42 1.27
N CYS A 61 -3.10 4.28 1.94
CA CYS A 61 -2.43 3.07 1.48
C CYS A 61 -3.46 1.94 1.46
N VAL A 62 -3.93 1.58 0.27
CA VAL A 62 -4.83 0.42 0.10
C VAL A 62 -3.98 -0.81 -0.13
N ILE A 63 -4.22 -1.86 0.65
CA ILE A 63 -3.49 -3.12 0.56
C ILE A 63 -4.45 -4.20 0.10
N MET A 64 -4.25 -4.71 -1.10
CA MET A 64 -5.04 -5.76 -1.71
C MET A 64 -4.21 -7.03 -1.80
N VAL A 65 -4.45 -7.97 -0.90
CA VAL A 65 -3.82 -9.29 -0.92
C VAL A 65 -4.83 -10.34 -0.46
N HIS A 66 -4.57 -11.59 -0.82
CA HIS A 66 -5.17 -12.72 -0.13
C HIS A 66 -4.58 -12.79 1.29
N GLY A 67 -5.23 -12.13 2.25
CA GLY A 67 -4.83 -12.17 3.66
C GLY A 67 -5.19 -13.52 4.29
N ASN A 68 -4.34 -14.00 5.19
CA ASN A 68 -4.69 -15.01 6.20
C ASN A 68 -4.48 -14.40 7.60
N GLU A 69 -4.77 -15.16 8.65
CA GLU A 69 -4.64 -14.69 10.04
C GLU A 69 -3.22 -14.23 10.42
N THR A 70 -2.20 -14.58 9.63
CA THR A 70 -0.79 -14.31 9.94
C THR A 70 -0.19 -13.10 9.23
N GLY A 71 -0.89 -12.45 8.28
CA GLY A 71 -0.43 -11.19 7.70
C GLY A 71 -0.84 -10.94 6.25
N ILE A 72 -0.24 -9.91 5.66
CA ILE A 72 -0.38 -9.59 4.24
C ILE A 72 0.55 -10.54 3.49
N ALA A 73 -0.02 -11.44 2.68
CA ALA A 73 0.76 -12.35 1.85
C ALA A 73 1.62 -11.56 0.85
N THR A 74 2.92 -11.84 0.85
CA THR A 74 3.87 -11.40 -0.18
C THR A 74 4.28 -12.63 -1.00
N CYS A 75 5.14 -12.45 -2.01
CA CYS A 75 5.64 -13.58 -2.80
C CYS A 75 6.59 -14.52 -2.01
N ASP A 76 7.10 -14.09 -0.85
CA ASP A 76 8.10 -14.81 -0.04
C ASP A 76 7.67 -14.93 1.44
N ASP A 77 7.78 -13.85 2.22
CA ASP A 77 7.50 -13.80 3.66
C ASP A 77 6.39 -12.78 3.97
N PRO A 78 5.37 -13.14 4.78
CA PRO A 78 4.30 -12.19 5.09
C PRO A 78 4.84 -10.93 5.77
N ILE A 79 4.16 -9.82 5.51
CA ILE A 79 4.40 -8.55 6.21
C ILE A 79 3.20 -8.25 7.09
N HIS A 80 3.43 -7.91 8.36
CA HIS A 80 2.32 -7.50 9.21
C HIS A 80 1.87 -6.08 8.86
N PRO A 81 0.55 -5.79 8.85
CA PRO A 81 0.04 -4.43 8.64
C PRO A 81 0.67 -3.39 9.59
N ASN A 82 1.04 -3.80 10.81
CA ASN A 82 1.70 -2.93 11.79
C ASN A 82 3.12 -2.53 11.37
N GLU A 83 3.86 -3.38 10.65
CA GLU A 83 5.18 -3.03 10.09
C GLU A 83 5.01 -1.91 9.05
N ILE A 84 3.98 -1.99 8.20
CA ILE A 84 3.67 -0.97 7.21
C ILE A 84 3.25 0.33 7.93
N LYS A 85 2.29 0.28 8.85
CA LYS A 85 1.83 1.47 9.60
C LYS A 85 2.98 2.17 10.32
N ALA A 86 3.89 1.42 10.95
CA ALA A 86 5.05 1.97 11.64
C ALA A 86 5.97 2.76 10.70
N MET A 87 6.11 2.40 9.42
CA MET A 87 6.94 3.15 8.46
C MET A 87 6.45 4.59 8.23
N PHE A 88 5.16 4.86 8.47
CA PHE A 88 4.48 6.12 8.22
C PHE A 88 4.04 6.85 9.50
N ASP A 89 4.48 6.41 10.68
CA ASP A 89 4.14 7.08 11.93
C ASP A 89 4.65 8.55 11.96
N ASN A 90 4.15 9.34 12.92
CA ASN A 90 4.50 10.76 13.02
C ASN A 90 6.00 10.99 13.31
N THR A 91 6.68 10.05 13.97
CA THR A 91 8.13 10.16 14.26
C THR A 91 8.94 9.98 12.98
N ARG A 92 8.56 9.00 12.16
CA ARG A 92 9.25 8.64 10.92
C ARG A 92 8.81 9.49 9.73
N MET A 93 7.69 10.19 9.83
CA MET A 93 7.19 11.16 8.86
C MET A 93 6.95 12.53 9.51
N ALA A 94 7.94 13.06 10.24
CA ALA A 94 7.83 14.35 10.94
C ALA A 94 7.35 15.50 10.04
N LYS A 95 7.80 15.55 8.78
CA LYS A 95 7.34 16.54 7.79
C LYS A 95 5.84 16.45 7.45
N TYR A 96 5.19 15.35 7.79
CA TYR A 96 3.79 15.03 7.53
C TYR A 96 3.03 14.69 8.83
N ALA A 97 3.58 15.08 9.99
CA ALA A 97 2.93 14.93 11.27
C ALA A 97 1.65 15.77 11.34
N GLY A 98 0.64 15.27 12.06
CA GLY A 98 -0.66 15.93 12.18
C GLY A 98 -1.60 15.76 10.98
N LYS A 99 -1.13 15.19 9.87
CA LYS A 99 -1.97 14.89 8.69
C LYS A 99 -2.53 13.46 8.73
N PRO A 100 -3.78 13.23 8.29
CA PRO A 100 -4.41 11.91 8.28
C PRO A 100 -3.65 10.89 7.43
N LYS A 101 -3.60 9.65 7.93
CA LYS A 101 -2.97 8.49 7.29
C LYS A 101 -3.95 7.33 7.39
N LEU A 102 -4.55 6.95 6.26
CA LEU A 102 -5.50 5.85 6.17
C LEU A 102 -4.78 4.62 5.62
N PHE A 103 -5.05 3.48 6.24
CA PHE A 103 -4.57 2.16 5.84
C PHE A 103 -5.76 1.22 5.84
#